data_AF-A0AAW7GIJ5-F1
#
_entry.id   AF-A0AAW7GIJ5-F1
#
_cell.length_a   1.000
_cell.length_b   1.000
_cell.length_c   1.000
_cell.angle_alpha   90.00
_cell.angle_beta   90.00
_cell.angle_gamma   90.00
#
_symmetry.space_group_name_H-M   'P 1'
#
loop_
_entity.id
_entity.type
_entity.pdbx_description
1 polymer ?
#
loop_
_entity_poly.entity_id
_entity_poly.type
_entity_poly.pdbx_seq_one_letter_code
_entity_poly.pdbx_strand_id
1 'polypeptide(L)'
;HDIKRKVHKSIYGNPIYRVFSGEFIHPSEQYILVPEWEPGAYKISKDYGQTWQVATYMSPFQGQEKNSDGNMVDRPEGKEIKRVVVVNNQAFITTAQGHLYLSSYPFDDPRLAPGGPGIDYQFFDDTYYLYRPGKHKSSGEYVNAHIRPESPGYAWGMVIFMKKGLDNLVESEKANYQNLPDKEPEVVGYKGWTRMHCDMDAGK
;
A
#
# COMPACT_ATOMS: atom_id res chain seq x y z
N HIS A 1 -21.69 0.12 6.02
CA HIS A 1 -22.98 0.82 5.87
C HIS A 1 -22.88 2.11 6.66
N ASP A 2 -22.89 3.27 5.99
CA ASP A 2 -22.86 4.59 6.66
C ASP A 2 -24.21 5.27 6.42
N ILE A 3 -25.00 5.41 7.49
CA ILE A 3 -26.35 5.99 7.44
C ILE A 3 -26.29 7.50 7.17
N LYS A 4 -25.31 8.19 7.75
CA LYS A 4 -25.17 9.65 7.68
C LYS A 4 -24.79 10.09 6.26
N ARG A 5 -23.90 9.33 5.62
CA ARG A 5 -23.45 9.56 4.24
C ARG A 5 -24.28 8.82 3.20
N LYS A 6 -25.30 8.06 3.63
CA LYS A 6 -26.16 7.22 2.78
C LYS A 6 -25.37 6.21 1.93
N VAL A 7 -24.21 5.75 2.39
CA VAL A 7 -23.39 4.76 1.68
C VAL A 7 -23.80 3.34 2.08
N HIS A 8 -24.44 2.65 1.14
CA HIS A 8 -24.94 1.28 1.28
C HIS A 8 -24.27 0.40 0.21
N LYS A 9 -23.16 -0.25 0.56
CA LYS A 9 -22.40 -1.06 -0.41
C LYS A 9 -21.89 -2.33 0.26
N SER A 10 -22.21 -3.47 -0.34
CA SER A 10 -21.46 -4.70 -0.08
C SER A 10 -20.26 -4.73 -1.01
N ILE A 11 -19.06 -4.87 -0.44
CA ILE A 11 -17.80 -4.91 -1.19
C ILE A 11 -17.48 -6.29 -1.75
N TYR A 12 -18.20 -7.33 -1.30
CA TYR A 12 -18.06 -8.71 -1.77
C TYR A 12 -19.45 -9.28 -2.15
N GLY A 13 -19.50 -10.01 -3.27
CA GLY A 13 -20.75 -10.44 -3.92
C GLY A 13 -21.43 -11.68 -3.34
N ASN A 14 -20.88 -12.29 -2.29
CA ASN A 14 -21.45 -13.44 -1.57
C ASN A 14 -20.91 -13.41 -0.14
N PRO A 15 -21.61 -13.99 0.86
CA PRO A 15 -21.17 -13.95 2.25
C PRO A 15 -19.94 -14.85 2.46
N ILE A 16 -18.79 -14.34 2.06
CA ILE A 16 -17.49 -14.80 2.51
C ILE A 16 -17.11 -13.79 3.58
N TYR A 17 -17.24 -14.17 4.84
CA TYR A 17 -16.76 -13.38 5.95
C TYR A 17 -15.25 -13.21 5.78
N ARG A 18 -14.80 -11.98 5.50
CA ARG A 18 -13.37 -11.66 5.52
C ARG A 18 -13.00 -11.34 6.95
N VAL A 19 -12.25 -12.25 7.55
CA VAL A 19 -11.80 -12.12 8.93
C VAL A 19 -10.41 -11.51 8.93
N PHE A 20 -10.21 -10.53 9.82
CA PHE A 20 -8.89 -10.08 10.21
C PHE A 20 -8.85 -10.14 11.74
N SER A 21 -7.89 -10.89 12.28
CA SER A 21 -7.77 -11.15 13.71
C SER A 21 -6.88 -10.17 14.46
N GLY A 22 -6.08 -9.38 13.73
CA GLY A 22 -5.22 -8.35 14.30
C GLY A 22 -5.99 -7.13 14.80
N GLU A 23 -5.25 -6.18 15.37
CA GLU A 23 -5.83 -4.90 15.77
C GLU A 23 -6.09 -4.04 14.52
N PHE A 24 -7.30 -3.51 14.39
CA PHE A 24 -7.71 -2.65 13.29
C PHE A 24 -8.25 -1.33 13.84
N ILE A 25 -7.52 -0.24 13.62
CA ILE A 25 -7.89 1.11 14.06
C ILE A 25 -8.10 1.97 12.82
N HIS A 26 -9.30 2.51 12.65
CA HIS A 26 -9.67 3.22 11.42
C HIS A 26 -10.47 4.50 11.73
N PRO A 27 -9.78 5.61 12.08
CA PRO A 27 -10.39 6.93 12.20
C PRO A 27 -10.54 7.70 10.88
N SER A 28 -9.84 7.29 9.83
CA SER A 28 -9.91 7.93 8.50
C SER A 28 -11.29 7.72 7.87
N GLU A 29 -11.87 8.75 7.24
CA GLU A 29 -13.19 8.62 6.62
C GLU A 29 -13.13 8.58 5.10
N GLN A 30 -12.24 9.36 4.49
CA GLN A 30 -12.13 9.48 3.04
C GLN A 30 -11.37 8.28 2.44
N TYR A 31 -10.18 7.99 2.99
CA TYR A 31 -9.44 6.79 2.64
C TYR A 31 -9.84 5.64 3.57
N ILE A 32 -10.39 4.60 2.98
CA ILE A 32 -10.80 3.38 3.67
C ILE A 32 -9.92 2.25 3.17
N LEU A 33 -9.42 1.41 4.07
CA LEU A 33 -8.74 0.17 3.75
C LEU A 33 -9.37 -0.93 4.59
N VAL A 34 -9.74 -2.01 3.93
CA VAL A 34 -10.36 -3.18 4.57
C VAL A 34 -9.36 -4.33 4.50
N PRO A 35 -8.82 -4.78 5.66
CA PRO A 35 -7.92 -5.92 5.73
C PRO A 35 -8.65 -7.25 5.46
N GLU A 36 -7.87 -8.27 5.12
CA GLU A 36 -8.33 -9.63 4.86
C GLU A 36 -7.35 -10.67 5.43
N TRP A 37 -7.83 -11.91 5.61
CA TRP A 37 -7.07 -13.00 6.23
C TRP A 37 -5.83 -13.41 5.44
N GLU A 38 -5.91 -13.47 4.12
CA GLU A 38 -4.76 -13.69 3.25
C GLU A 38 -4.55 -12.43 2.42
N PRO A 39 -3.64 -11.53 2.84
CA PRO A 39 -3.42 -10.24 2.22
C PRO A 39 -2.66 -10.47 0.91
N GLY A 40 -3.40 -10.91 -0.11
CA GLY A 40 -2.99 -10.82 -1.51
C GLY A 40 -3.20 -9.41 -2.01
N ALA A 41 -4.33 -8.82 -1.65
CA ALA A 41 -4.64 -7.44 -2.02
C ALA A 41 -5.79 -6.86 -1.19
N TYR A 42 -5.59 -5.68 -0.63
CA TYR A 42 -6.59 -4.99 0.19
C TYR A 42 -7.70 -4.39 -0.64
N LYS A 43 -8.92 -4.34 -0.09
CA LYS A 43 -9.96 -3.46 -0.66
C LYS A 43 -9.81 -2.07 -0.09
N ILE A 44 -9.70 -1.09 -0.98
CA ILE A 44 -9.60 0.31 -0.61
C ILE A 44 -10.75 1.12 -1.19
N SER A 45 -11.08 2.22 -0.52
CA SER A 45 -11.90 3.28 -1.06
C SER A 45 -11.25 4.62 -0.78
N LYS A 46 -11.51 5.56 -1.67
CA LYS A 46 -10.85 6.85 -1.78
C LYS A 46 -11.84 8.01 -1.70
N ASP A 47 -13.12 7.66 -1.60
CA ASP A 47 -14.28 8.52 -1.76
C ASP A 47 -15.39 8.14 -0.77
N TYR A 48 -15.00 7.83 0.47
CA TYR A 48 -15.91 7.49 1.57
C TYR A 48 -16.74 6.22 1.32
N GLY A 49 -16.19 5.24 0.59
CA GLY A 49 -16.83 3.95 0.34
C GLY A 49 -17.76 3.92 -0.88
N GLN A 50 -17.77 4.97 -1.70
CA GLN A 50 -18.61 5.02 -2.91
C GLN A 50 -18.06 4.11 -4.00
N THR A 51 -16.76 4.20 -4.28
CA THR A 51 -16.03 3.32 -5.18
C THR A 51 -14.97 2.51 -4.43
N TRP A 52 -14.66 1.34 -4.97
CA TRP A 52 -13.76 0.38 -4.34
C TRP A 52 -12.76 -0.13 -5.36
N GLN A 53 -11.51 -0.18 -4.94
CA GLN A 53 -10.39 -0.66 -5.74
C GLN A 53 -9.57 -1.67 -4.94
N VAL A 54 -8.56 -2.24 -5.59
CA VAL A 54 -7.68 -3.26 -5.01
C VAL A 54 -6.30 -2.64 -4.80
N ALA A 55 -5.84 -2.54 -3.56
CA ALA A 55 -4.46 -2.19 -3.26
C ALA A 55 -3.60 -3.45 -3.16
N THR A 56 -2.48 -3.49 -3.89
CA THR A 56 -1.56 -4.62 -3.90
C THR A 56 -0.31 -4.30 -3.11
N TYR A 57 0.42 -5.32 -2.68
CA TYR A 57 1.80 -5.13 -2.27
C TYR A 57 2.67 -4.74 -3.47
N MET A 58 3.52 -3.75 -3.27
CA MET A 58 4.58 -3.37 -4.19
C MET A 58 5.90 -3.87 -3.61
N SER A 59 6.47 -4.88 -4.27
CA SER A 59 7.78 -5.42 -3.94
C SER A 59 8.76 -5.18 -5.09
N PRO A 60 9.76 -4.31 -4.95
CA PRO A 60 10.85 -4.13 -5.93
C PRO A 60 11.69 -5.39 -6.23
N PHE A 61 11.74 -6.37 -5.34
CA PHE A 61 12.59 -7.56 -5.48
C PHE A 61 12.00 -8.76 -4.74
N GLN A 62 12.40 -9.97 -5.14
CA GLN A 62 11.93 -11.18 -4.48
C GLN A 62 12.46 -11.30 -3.05
N GLY A 63 11.60 -11.69 -2.11
CA GLY A 63 11.98 -12.00 -0.74
C GLY A 63 12.21 -10.75 0.13
N GLN A 64 11.14 -10.09 0.52
CA GLN A 64 11.15 -8.96 1.45
C GLN A 64 10.91 -9.35 2.90
N GLU A 65 10.20 -10.46 3.09
CA GLU A 65 9.74 -10.95 4.38
C GLU A 65 10.18 -12.41 4.54
N LYS A 66 10.35 -12.83 5.79
CA LYS A 66 10.43 -14.26 6.13
C LYS A 66 9.10 -14.67 6.69
N ASN A 67 8.43 -15.60 6.00
CA ASN A 67 7.18 -16.11 6.51
C ASN A 67 7.38 -17.01 7.74
N SER A 68 6.31 -17.41 8.39
CA SER A 68 6.37 -18.31 9.57
C SER A 68 6.98 -19.69 9.30
N ASP A 69 7.05 -20.12 8.04
CA ASP A 69 7.71 -21.38 7.63
C ASP A 69 9.21 -21.16 7.33
N GLY A 70 9.70 -19.92 7.47
CA GLY A 70 11.09 -19.53 7.24
C GLY A 70 11.42 -19.22 5.78
N ASN A 71 10.44 -19.23 4.88
CA ASN A 71 10.63 -18.94 3.46
C ASN A 71 10.69 -17.43 3.20
N MET A 72 11.56 -17.02 2.27
CA MET A 72 11.57 -15.64 1.78
C MET A 72 10.35 -15.42 0.87
N VAL A 73 9.55 -14.39 1.17
CA VAL A 73 8.32 -14.03 0.45
C VAL A 73 8.27 -12.52 0.19
N ASP A 74 7.50 -12.09 -0.80
CA ASP A 74 7.49 -10.68 -1.27
C ASP A 74 6.59 -9.76 -0.44
N ARG A 75 5.80 -10.34 0.47
CA ARG A 75 4.79 -9.67 1.29
C ARG A 75 4.49 -10.52 2.53
N PRO A 76 4.05 -9.91 3.64
CA PRO A 76 3.69 -10.65 4.84
C PRO A 76 2.43 -11.49 4.57
N GLU A 77 2.36 -12.64 5.23
CA GLU A 77 1.14 -13.44 5.29
C GLU A 77 0.18 -12.81 6.31
N GLY A 78 -1.13 -13.04 6.18
CA GLY A 78 -2.08 -12.31 7.04
C GLY A 78 -2.01 -12.72 8.50
N LYS A 79 -1.60 -13.97 8.79
CA LYS A 79 -1.27 -14.41 10.15
C LYS A 79 -0.09 -13.65 10.77
N GLU A 80 0.74 -13.00 9.96
CA GLU A 80 1.88 -12.19 10.42
C GLU A 80 1.48 -10.74 10.64
N ILE A 81 0.32 -10.30 10.14
CA ILE A 81 -0.15 -8.94 10.36
C ILE A 81 -0.73 -8.83 11.77
N LYS A 82 -0.07 -8.00 12.59
CA LYS A 82 -0.48 -7.75 13.98
C LYS A 82 -1.48 -6.61 14.08
N ARG A 83 -1.26 -5.56 13.28
CA ARG A 83 -1.97 -4.30 13.41
C ARG A 83 -2.13 -3.61 12.07
N VAL A 84 -3.30 -3.01 11.86
CA VAL A 84 -3.61 -2.12 10.74
C VAL A 84 -4.19 -0.84 11.30
N VAL A 85 -3.53 0.28 11.05
CA VAL A 85 -4.00 1.62 11.43
C VAL A 85 -4.26 2.42 10.16
N VAL A 86 -5.42 3.06 10.04
CA VAL A 86 -5.74 3.94 8.90
C VAL A 86 -6.11 5.31 9.42
N VAL A 87 -5.17 6.25 9.32
CA VAL A 87 -5.26 7.59 9.89
C VAL A 87 -4.65 8.60 8.93
N ASN A 88 -5.16 9.84 8.93
CA ASN A 88 -4.71 10.90 8.02
C ASN A 88 -4.67 10.45 6.55
N ASN A 89 -5.67 9.66 6.16
CA ASN A 89 -5.81 9.11 4.81
C ASN A 89 -4.63 8.23 4.34
N GLN A 90 -3.93 7.58 5.27
CA GLN A 90 -2.86 6.61 4.98
C GLN A 90 -3.04 5.35 5.83
N ALA A 91 -2.72 4.19 5.28
CA ALA A 91 -2.69 2.93 6.01
C ALA A 91 -1.27 2.58 6.47
N PHE A 92 -1.19 2.05 7.68
CA PHE A 92 0.00 1.56 8.36
C PHE A 92 -0.27 0.11 8.74
N ILE A 93 0.55 -0.82 8.27
CA ILE A 93 0.39 -2.25 8.51
C ILE A 93 1.66 -2.74 9.20
N THR A 94 1.53 -3.16 10.45
CA THR A 94 2.66 -3.65 11.26
C THR A 94 2.59 -5.15 11.39
N THR A 95 3.71 -5.81 11.06
CA THR A 95 3.85 -7.26 11.17
C THR A 95 4.25 -7.67 12.59
N ALA A 96 4.10 -8.96 12.92
CA ALA A 96 4.53 -9.53 14.19
C ALA A 96 6.06 -9.40 14.41
N GLN A 97 6.83 -9.29 13.32
CA GLN A 97 8.28 -9.06 13.34
C GLN A 97 8.65 -7.57 13.52
N GLY A 98 7.67 -6.67 13.51
CA GLY A 98 7.87 -5.24 13.67
C GLY A 98 8.20 -4.50 12.37
N HIS A 99 8.04 -5.13 11.21
CA HIS A 99 8.12 -4.43 9.93
C HIS A 99 6.91 -3.54 9.73
N LEU A 100 7.14 -2.38 9.13
CA LEU A 100 6.12 -1.38 8.84
C LEU A 100 5.91 -1.25 7.34
N TYR A 101 4.69 -1.51 6.92
CA TYR A 101 4.21 -1.24 5.57
C TYR A 101 3.30 -0.01 5.58
N LEU A 102 3.38 0.76 4.50
CA LEU A 102 2.63 2.00 4.30
C LEU A 102 1.83 1.90 3.01
N SER A 103 0.63 2.47 2.99
CA SER A 103 0.03 2.86 1.70
C SER A 103 0.67 4.13 1.17
N SER A 104 0.66 4.32 -0.16
CA SER A 104 1.03 5.61 -0.74
C SER A 104 0.09 6.72 -0.27
N TYR A 105 0.60 7.96 -0.16
CA TYR A 105 -0.15 9.11 0.34
C TYR A 105 -1.34 9.49 -0.57
N PRO A 106 -2.34 10.21 -0.01
CA PRO A 106 -3.68 10.28 -0.56
C PRO A 106 -3.98 11.23 -1.70
N PHE A 107 -3.04 12.06 -2.07
CA PHE A 107 -3.28 13.08 -3.08
C PHE A 107 -2.43 12.77 -4.30
N ASP A 108 -3.05 12.77 -5.48
CA ASP A 108 -2.35 12.59 -6.73
C ASP A 108 -1.26 13.66 -6.86
N ASP A 109 -0.10 13.27 -7.38
CA ASP A 109 0.98 14.21 -7.63
C ASP A 109 0.51 15.20 -8.71
N PRO A 110 0.38 16.51 -8.41
CA PRO A 110 -0.14 17.47 -9.37
C PRO A 110 0.73 17.58 -10.63
N ARG A 111 2.00 17.17 -10.54
CA ARG A 111 2.91 17.11 -11.70
C ARG A 111 2.48 16.03 -12.71
N LEU A 112 1.79 15.00 -12.22
CA LEU A 112 1.31 13.86 -12.99
C LEU A 112 -0.19 13.93 -13.31
N ALA A 113 -0.88 15.02 -12.97
CA ALA A 113 -2.25 15.26 -13.38
C ALA A 113 -2.33 15.50 -14.91
N PRO A 114 -3.48 15.26 -15.58
CA PRO A 114 -3.65 15.55 -17.00
C PRO A 114 -3.23 16.99 -17.36
N GLY A 115 -2.33 17.14 -18.33
CA GLY A 115 -1.75 18.45 -18.71
C GLY A 115 -0.65 18.97 -17.77
N GLY A 116 -0.23 18.19 -16.78
CA GLY A 116 0.88 18.49 -15.89
C GLY A 116 2.25 18.44 -16.59
N PRO A 117 3.30 18.94 -15.94
CA PRO A 117 4.65 18.96 -16.50
C PRO A 117 5.34 17.60 -16.54
N GLY A 118 4.85 16.58 -15.83
CA GLY A 118 5.59 15.34 -15.59
C GLY A 118 6.68 15.49 -14.52
N ILE A 119 7.52 14.47 -14.37
CA ILE A 119 8.62 14.46 -13.40
C ILE A 119 9.91 14.08 -14.11
N ASP A 120 10.85 15.02 -14.20
CA ASP A 120 12.23 14.73 -14.60
C ASP A 120 13.01 14.14 -13.42
N TYR A 121 13.76 13.08 -13.67
CA TYR A 121 14.61 12.43 -12.69
C TYR A 121 15.86 11.83 -13.33
N GLN A 122 16.83 11.43 -12.50
CA GLN A 122 18.02 10.73 -12.92
C GLN A 122 18.13 9.40 -12.19
N PHE A 123 18.51 8.35 -12.90
CA PHE A 123 18.82 7.06 -12.28
C PHE A 123 20.13 6.50 -12.83
N PHE A 124 20.80 5.67 -12.04
CA PHE A 124 22.01 4.98 -12.44
C PHE A 124 21.64 3.71 -13.22
N ASP A 125 21.90 3.70 -14.52
CA ASP A 125 21.67 2.53 -15.37
C ASP A 125 22.94 1.69 -15.45
N ASP A 126 22.94 0.54 -14.78
CA ASP A 126 24.00 -0.47 -14.89
C ASP A 126 23.51 -1.74 -15.58
N THR A 127 22.44 -1.68 -16.38
CA THR A 127 21.83 -2.87 -17.01
C THR A 127 22.66 -3.47 -18.14
N TYR A 128 23.85 -2.93 -18.42
CA TYR A 128 24.77 -3.41 -19.46
C TYR A 128 25.11 -4.91 -19.33
N TYR A 129 25.14 -5.45 -18.11
CA TYR A 129 25.38 -6.88 -17.87
C TYR A 129 24.25 -7.79 -18.37
N LEU A 130 23.01 -7.29 -18.52
CA LEU A 130 21.88 -8.10 -19.01
C LEU A 130 22.05 -8.52 -20.47
N TYR A 131 22.81 -7.76 -21.25
CA TYR A 131 22.99 -7.98 -22.68
C TYR A 131 24.29 -8.74 -23.03
N ARG A 132 25.14 -9.05 -22.04
CA ARG A 132 26.37 -9.85 -22.21
C ARG A 132 26.61 -10.78 -21.00
N PRO A 133 26.48 -12.11 -21.18
CA PRO A 133 26.81 -13.05 -20.11
C PRO A 133 28.32 -13.04 -19.82
N GLY A 134 28.72 -12.77 -18.58
CA GLY A 134 30.13 -12.79 -18.15
C GLY A 134 30.42 -11.94 -16.91
N LYS A 135 31.64 -12.01 -16.38
CA LYS A 135 32.10 -11.08 -15.35
C LYS A 135 32.41 -9.72 -16.00
N HIS A 136 31.54 -8.75 -15.79
CA HIS A 136 31.74 -7.37 -16.24
C HIS A 136 31.99 -6.46 -15.03
N LYS A 137 32.87 -5.46 -15.19
CA LYS A 137 32.89 -4.33 -14.27
C LYS A 137 31.68 -3.47 -14.60
N SER A 138 30.96 -3.02 -13.56
CA SER A 138 29.94 -1.99 -13.69
C SER A 138 30.49 -0.82 -14.50
N SER A 139 29.78 -0.45 -15.57
CA SER A 139 30.09 0.71 -16.41
C SER A 139 28.90 1.64 -16.49
N GLY A 140 28.02 1.57 -15.50
CA GLY A 140 26.77 2.30 -15.51
C GLY A 140 26.97 3.80 -15.56
N GLU A 141 25.95 4.49 -16.05
CA GLU A 141 25.92 5.94 -16.16
C GLU A 141 24.61 6.48 -15.60
N TYR A 142 24.62 7.75 -15.17
CA TYR A 142 23.38 8.43 -14.81
C TYR A 142 22.65 8.85 -16.08
N VAL A 143 21.42 8.36 -16.22
CA VAL A 143 20.55 8.65 -17.36
C VAL A 143 19.43 9.57 -16.92
N ASN A 144 19.16 10.61 -17.72
CA ASN A 144 17.98 11.46 -17.54
C ASN A 144 16.73 10.72 -18.02
N ALA A 145 15.68 10.75 -17.21
CA ALA A 145 14.40 10.17 -17.56
C ALA A 145 13.24 11.08 -17.14
N HIS A 146 12.07 10.81 -17.72
CA HIS A 146 10.88 11.62 -17.54
C HIS A 146 9.64 10.75 -17.32
N ILE A 147 8.95 10.95 -16.21
CA ILE A 147 7.64 10.36 -15.93
C ILE A 147 6.59 11.25 -16.58
N ARG A 148 5.93 10.71 -17.61
CA ARG A 148 4.87 11.41 -18.35
C ARG A 148 3.57 11.43 -17.55
N PRO A 149 2.83 12.55 -17.50
CA PRO A 149 1.51 12.60 -16.87
C PRO A 149 0.50 11.58 -17.42
N GLU A 150 0.62 11.21 -18.70
CA GLU A 150 -0.28 10.26 -19.35
C GLU A 150 -0.01 8.80 -18.94
N SER A 151 1.15 8.53 -18.33
CA SER A 151 1.53 7.20 -17.87
C SER A 151 2.21 7.27 -16.50
N PRO A 152 1.47 7.67 -15.45
CA PRO A 152 2.05 7.99 -14.16
C PRO A 152 2.31 6.75 -13.29
N GLY A 153 2.14 5.53 -13.81
CA GLY A 153 2.29 4.29 -13.03
C GLY A 153 1.12 4.02 -12.06
N TYR A 154 1.41 3.46 -10.89
CA TYR A 154 0.39 3.12 -9.89
C TYR A 154 -0.36 4.35 -9.38
N ALA A 155 -1.70 4.24 -9.34
CA ALA A 155 -2.56 5.29 -8.80
C ALA A 155 -2.50 5.36 -7.26
N TRP A 156 -2.91 6.51 -6.70
CA TRP A 156 -2.97 6.73 -5.24
C TRP A 156 -3.59 5.54 -4.50
N GLY A 157 -2.92 5.10 -3.43
CA GLY A 157 -3.48 4.25 -2.38
C GLY A 157 -3.57 2.79 -2.79
N MET A 158 -3.22 2.51 -4.05
CA MET A 158 -3.28 1.20 -4.67
C MET A 158 -2.07 0.34 -4.37
N VAL A 159 -1.09 0.86 -3.64
CA VAL A 159 0.11 0.11 -3.28
C VAL A 159 0.38 0.17 -1.78
N ILE A 160 0.78 -0.98 -1.24
CA ILE A 160 1.30 -1.18 0.10
C ILE A 160 2.78 -1.57 -0.03
N PHE A 161 3.67 -0.88 0.68
CA PHE A 161 5.11 -1.09 0.51
C PHE A 161 5.87 -0.82 1.81
N MET A 162 7.05 -1.41 1.94
CA MET A 162 8.03 -0.97 2.93
C MET A 162 8.82 0.20 2.39
N LYS A 163 9.06 1.22 3.22
CA LYS A 163 9.84 2.41 2.86
C LYS A 163 11.20 2.05 2.24
N LYS A 164 11.91 1.06 2.80
CA LYS A 164 13.18 0.54 2.27
C LYS A 164 13.08 -0.03 0.84
N GLY A 165 11.89 -0.48 0.44
CA GLY A 165 11.64 -0.94 -0.92
C GLY A 165 11.60 0.19 -1.96
N LEU A 166 11.57 1.46 -1.55
CA LEU A 166 11.54 2.58 -2.48
C LEU A 166 12.92 2.98 -3.02
N ASP A 167 14.00 2.62 -2.34
CA ASP A 167 15.36 3.12 -2.63
C ASP A 167 15.81 2.88 -4.08
N ASN A 168 15.20 1.91 -4.78
CA ASN A 168 15.51 1.55 -6.16
C ASN A 168 14.31 1.65 -7.10
N LEU A 169 13.23 2.34 -6.69
CA LEU A 169 12.02 2.48 -7.50
C LEU A 169 11.83 3.92 -7.95
N VAL A 170 11.44 4.08 -9.22
CA VAL A 170 11.01 5.35 -9.80
C VAL A 170 9.83 5.99 -9.04
N GLU A 171 9.05 5.16 -8.32
CA GLU A 171 7.97 5.64 -7.45
C GLU A 171 8.47 6.62 -6.37
N SER A 172 9.72 6.50 -5.93
CA SER A 172 10.32 7.41 -4.93
C SER A 172 10.37 8.87 -5.37
N GLU A 173 10.32 9.15 -6.68
CA GLU A 173 10.33 10.51 -7.25
C GLU A 173 8.98 11.25 -7.11
N LYS A 174 7.91 10.51 -6.82
CA LYS A 174 6.55 11.06 -6.74
C LYS A 174 6.29 11.59 -5.32
N ALA A 175 5.54 12.68 -5.24
CA ALA A 175 5.19 13.33 -3.96
C ALA A 175 4.54 12.35 -2.97
N ASN A 176 3.80 11.36 -3.48
CA ASN A 176 3.05 10.38 -2.70
C ASN A 176 3.93 9.40 -1.90
N TYR A 177 5.23 9.35 -2.20
CA TYR A 177 6.22 8.48 -1.55
C TYR A 177 7.31 9.28 -0.83
N GLN A 178 7.17 10.60 -0.75
CA GLN A 178 8.10 11.51 -0.09
C GLN A 178 7.67 11.75 1.36
N ASN A 179 8.64 12.06 2.23
CA ASN A 179 8.41 12.39 3.65
C ASN A 179 7.63 11.32 4.43
N LEU A 180 7.84 10.05 4.08
CA LEU A 180 7.14 8.93 4.71
C LEU A 180 7.58 8.74 6.18
N PRO A 181 6.65 8.51 7.10
CA PRO A 181 6.96 8.29 8.51
C PRO A 181 7.65 6.95 8.74
N ASP A 182 8.50 6.88 9.75
CA ASP A 182 9.21 5.66 10.14
C ASP A 182 8.43 4.81 11.17
N LYS A 183 7.31 5.33 11.67
CA LYS A 183 6.42 4.65 12.62
C LYS A 183 4.97 5.05 12.41
N GLU A 184 4.08 4.21 12.92
CA GLU A 184 2.64 4.47 12.98
C GLU A 184 2.35 5.74 13.81
N PRO A 185 1.45 6.63 13.36
CA PRO A 185 0.98 7.74 14.17
C PRO A 185 0.22 7.25 15.40
N GLU A 186 0.36 7.97 16.52
CA GLU A 186 -0.45 7.71 17.71
C GLU A 186 -1.90 8.14 17.47
N VAL A 187 -2.85 7.24 17.73
CA VAL A 187 -4.28 7.52 17.60
C VAL A 187 -4.89 7.69 18.99
N VAL A 188 -4.94 8.92 19.47
CA VAL A 188 -5.45 9.27 20.81
C VAL A 188 -6.98 9.40 20.78
N GLY A 189 -7.65 8.82 21.77
CA GLY A 189 -9.10 9.00 21.97
C GLY A 189 -9.99 8.30 20.93
N TYR A 190 -9.48 7.29 20.23
CA TYR A 190 -10.27 6.49 19.29
C TYR A 190 -11.43 5.78 20.00
N LYS A 191 -12.66 6.00 19.52
CA LYS A 191 -13.89 5.41 20.07
C LYS A 191 -14.50 4.31 19.19
N GLY A 192 -13.84 3.98 18.08
CA GLY A 192 -14.27 2.91 17.18
C GLY A 192 -13.85 1.54 17.69
N TRP A 193 -14.21 0.51 16.92
CA TRP A 193 -13.78 -0.86 17.18
C TRP A 193 -12.29 -1.01 16.86
N THR A 194 -11.55 -1.67 17.75
CA THR A 194 -10.13 -1.99 17.54
C THR A 194 -9.92 -3.39 16.97
N ARG A 195 -11.00 -4.17 16.80
CA ARG A 195 -10.99 -5.51 16.21
C ARG A 195 -12.24 -5.70 15.37
N MET A 196 -12.11 -6.44 14.27
CA MET A 196 -13.29 -6.80 13.48
C MET A 196 -14.16 -7.77 14.29
N HIS A 197 -15.43 -7.40 14.47
CA HIS A 197 -16.44 -8.28 15.04
C HIS A 197 -17.28 -8.88 13.91
N CYS A 198 -17.31 -10.20 13.83
CA CYS A 198 -18.29 -10.92 13.01
C CYS A 198 -19.48 -11.28 13.89
N ASP A 199 -20.64 -10.72 13.56
CA ASP A 199 -21.91 -11.21 14.08
C ASP A 199 -22.40 -12.33 13.15
N MET A 200 -22.43 -13.56 13.67
CA MET A 200 -22.83 -14.75 12.92
C MET A 200 -24.35 -14.85 12.73
N ASP A 201 -25.11 -14.04 13.47
CA ASP A 201 -26.57 -13.98 13.38
C ASP A 201 -27.06 -12.83 12.50
N ALA A 202 -26.16 -11.93 12.08
CA ALA A 202 -26.46 -10.86 11.13
C ALA A 202 -26.86 -11.44 9.76
N GLY A 203 -28.17 -11.46 9.48
CA GLY A 203 -28.75 -11.94 8.22
C GLY A 203 -29.63 -13.20 8.34
N LYS A 204 -29.86 -13.71 9.56
CA LYS A 204 -30.96 -14.65 9.84
C LYS A 204 -32.31 -13.93 9.94
#